data_AF-S9NVP7-F1
#
_entry.id   AF-S9NVP7-F1
#
_cell.length_a   1.000
_cell.length_b   1.000
_cell.length_c   1.000
_cell.angle_alpha   90.00
_cell.angle_beta   90.00
_cell.angle_gamma   90.00
#
_symmetry.space_group_name_H-M   'P 1'
#
loop_
_entity.id
_entity.type
_entity.pdbx_description
1 polymer ?
#
loop_
_entity_poly.entity_id
_entity_poly.type
_entity_poly.pdbx_seq_one_letter_code
_entity_poly.pdbx_strand_id
1 'polypeptide(L)'
;MQGGLPVEDEYLYRVVDALDEVAKETGKTVPQIALNWLLQRPTVANVIIGARNEEQLRQNLGAVGWNLTPEQVARLDVASTTTLAYPYFHQRGFTERNPSPVR
;
A
#
# COMPACT_ATOMS: atom_id res chain seq x y z
N MET A 1 -3.94 22.81 -5.81
CA MET A 1 -4.62 21.50 -5.97
C MET A 1 -5.43 21.28 -4.71
N GLN A 2 -6.75 21.39 -4.77
CA GLN A 2 -7.63 21.35 -3.60
C GLN A 2 -8.77 20.39 -3.95
N GLY A 3 -8.72 19.18 -3.40
CA GLY A 3 -9.62 18.08 -3.80
C GLY A 3 -9.20 16.69 -3.32
N GLY A 4 -8.04 16.54 -2.67
CA GLY A 4 -7.71 15.33 -1.93
C GLY A 4 -8.54 15.24 -0.65
N LEU A 5 -8.84 14.01 -0.21
CA LEU A 5 -9.35 13.78 1.15
C LEU A 5 -8.35 14.39 2.15
N PRO A 6 -8.81 15.08 3.20
CA PRO A 6 -7.92 15.58 4.22
C PRO A 6 -7.21 14.40 4.90
N VAL A 7 -5.90 14.34 4.75
CA VAL A 7 -5.00 13.41 5.44
C VAL A 7 -4.06 14.24 6.28
N GLU A 8 -3.81 13.80 7.51
CA GLU A 8 -2.85 14.46 8.39
C GLU A 8 -1.44 14.41 7.76
N ASP A 9 -0.77 15.56 7.73
CA ASP A 9 0.53 15.73 7.08
C ASP A 9 1.58 14.74 7.61
N GLU A 10 1.61 14.52 8.92
CA GLU A 10 2.54 13.57 9.55
C GLU A 10 2.33 12.13 9.03
N TYR A 11 1.07 11.72 8.88
CA TYR A 11 0.74 10.40 8.31
C TYR A 11 1.17 10.33 6.84
N LEU A 12 0.86 11.36 6.06
CA LEU A 12 1.21 11.42 4.64
C LEU A 12 2.74 11.31 4.45
N TYR A 13 3.51 12.14 5.14
CA TYR A 13 4.97 12.16 5.00
C TYR A 13 5.60 10.84 5.46
N ARG A 14 5.14 10.26 6.57
CA ARG A 14 5.61 8.95 7.03
C ARG A 14 5.43 7.85 5.98
N VAL A 15 4.29 7.85 5.28
CA VAL A 15 4.03 6.86 4.22
C VAL A 15 4.88 7.12 2.99
N VAL A 16 5.02 8.38 2.58
CA VAL A 16 5.83 8.76 1.41
C VAL A 16 7.31 8.46 1.66
N ASP A 17 7.84 8.75 2.84
CA ASP A 17 9.23 8.44 3.21
C ASP A 17 9.52 6.94 3.12
N ALA A 18 8.61 6.10 3.65
CA ALA A 18 8.74 4.65 3.55
C ALA A 18 8.69 4.14 2.09
N LEU A 19 7.84 4.74 1.25
CA LEU A 19 7.80 4.43 -0.19
C LEU A 19 9.10 4.83 -0.89
N ASP A 20 9.66 6.00 -0.57
CA ASP A 20 10.91 6.51 -1.13
C ASP A 20 12.12 5.65 -0.73
N GLU A 21 12.18 5.17 0.50
CA GLU A 21 13.20 4.22 0.95
C GLU A 21 13.17 2.93 0.13
N VAL A 22 11.98 2.32 0.01
CA VAL A 22 11.82 1.06 -0.72
C VAL A 22 12.03 1.25 -2.23
N ALA A 23 11.66 2.42 -2.78
CA ALA A 23 11.97 2.80 -4.15
C ALA A 23 13.49 2.84 -4.39
N LYS A 24 14.26 3.42 -3.47
CA LYS A 24 15.74 3.45 -3.55
C LYS A 24 16.35 2.04 -3.47
N GLU A 25 15.82 1.16 -2.62
CA GLU A 25 16.30 -0.22 -2.50
C GLU A 25 16.04 -1.06 -3.75
N THR A 26 14.88 -0.88 -4.39
CA THR A 26 14.42 -1.73 -5.51
C THR A 26 14.76 -1.14 -6.88
N GLY A 27 15.11 0.14 -6.95
CA GLY A 27 15.28 0.89 -8.20
C GLY A 27 13.97 1.12 -8.95
N LYS A 28 12.82 0.97 -8.29
CA LYS A 28 11.48 1.13 -8.85
C LYS A 28 10.90 2.48 -8.46
N THR A 29 9.90 2.96 -9.21
CA THR A 29 9.27 4.24 -8.89
C THR A 29 8.25 4.09 -7.75
N VAL A 30 8.00 5.16 -6.99
CA VAL A 30 7.00 5.16 -5.91
C VAL A 30 5.61 4.63 -6.37
N PRO A 31 5.07 5.04 -7.54
CA PRO A 31 3.83 4.44 -8.04
C PRO A 31 3.92 2.92 -8.24
N GLN A 32 5.06 2.41 -8.72
CA GLN A 32 5.27 0.97 -8.88
C GLN A 32 5.34 0.24 -7.54
N ILE A 33 5.98 0.83 -6.53
CA ILE A 33 5.99 0.29 -5.16
C ILE A 33 4.57 0.19 -4.62
N ALA A 34 3.80 1.28 -4.70
CA ALA A 34 2.44 1.33 -4.18
C ALA A 34 1.51 0.31 -4.87
N LEU A 35 1.61 0.18 -6.20
CA LEU A 35 0.85 -0.81 -6.96
C LEU A 35 1.28 -2.25 -6.63
N ASN A 36 2.58 -2.51 -6.51
CA ASN A 36 3.09 -3.83 -6.16
C ASN A 36 2.66 -4.24 -4.73
N TRP A 37 2.69 -3.31 -3.78
CA TRP A 37 2.20 -3.53 -2.42
C TRP A 37 0.71 -3.88 -2.40
N LEU A 38 -0.11 -3.18 -3.17
CA LEU A 38 -1.55 -3.45 -3.27
C LEU A 38 -1.82 -4.84 -3.87
N LEU A 39 -1.08 -5.23 -4.91
CA LEU A 39 -1.21 -6.54 -5.57
C LEU A 39 -0.82 -7.72 -4.67
N GLN A 40 -0.02 -7.48 -3.63
CA GLN A 40 0.36 -8.51 -2.65
C GLN A 40 -0.62 -8.64 -1.48
N ARG A 41 -1.70 -7.84 -1.44
CA ARG A 41 -2.70 -7.94 -0.36
C ARG A 41 -3.60 -9.16 -0.59
N PRO A 42 -3.88 -9.98 0.45
CA PRO A 42 -4.60 -11.24 0.28
C PRO A 42 -5.98 -11.17 -0.40
N THR A 43 -6.70 -10.04 -0.27
CA THR A 43 -8.05 -9.87 -0.83
C THR A 43 -8.07 -9.17 -2.18
N VAL A 44 -6.93 -8.74 -2.72
CA VAL A 44 -6.87 -7.93 -3.94
C VAL A 44 -6.74 -8.86 -5.15
N ALA A 45 -7.78 -8.92 -5.97
CA ALA A 45 -7.77 -9.68 -7.22
C ALA A 45 -7.21 -8.86 -8.40
N ASN A 46 -7.51 -7.55 -8.43
CA ASN A 46 -7.09 -6.64 -9.48
C ASN A 46 -6.97 -5.21 -8.97
N VAL A 47 -6.16 -4.39 -9.66
CA VAL A 47 -5.97 -2.97 -9.37
C VAL A 47 -6.35 -2.16 -10.61
N ILE A 48 -7.21 -1.16 -10.41
CA ILE A 48 -7.61 -0.24 -11.48
C ILE A 48 -6.59 0.89 -11.54
N ILE A 49 -5.98 1.09 -12.71
CA ILE A 49 -5.01 2.16 -12.97
C ILE A 49 -5.52 3.11 -14.04
N GLY A 50 -5.33 4.41 -13.84
CA GLY A 50 -5.55 5.42 -14.85
C GLY A 50 -4.23 5.76 -15.56
N ALA A 51 -4.27 5.90 -16.88
CA ALA A 51 -3.15 6.43 -17.66
C ALA A 51 -3.70 7.32 -18.77
N ARG A 52 -3.15 8.53 -18.93
CA ARG A 52 -3.58 9.48 -19.97
C ARG A 52 -2.78 9.34 -21.26
N ASN A 53 -1.67 8.61 -21.22
CA ASN A 53 -0.81 8.34 -22.35
C ASN A 53 -0.10 6.98 -22.17
N GLU A 54 0.60 6.56 -23.23
CA GLU A 54 1.29 5.28 -23.26
C GLU A 54 2.44 5.19 -22.25
N GLU A 55 3.18 6.29 -22.03
CA GLU A 55 4.30 6.31 -21.10
C GLU A 55 3.84 6.05 -19.66
N GLN A 56 2.78 6.72 -19.21
CA GLN A 56 2.17 6.47 -17.89
C GLN A 56 1.67 5.03 -17.76
N LEU A 57 1.07 4.48 -18.84
CA LEU A 57 0.63 3.09 -18.84
C LEU A 57 1.83 2.15 -18.65
N ARG A 58 2.92 2.35 -19.39
CA ARG A 58 4.15 1.54 -19.27
C ARG A 58 4.77 1.66 -17.87
N GLN A 59 4.78 2.85 -17.30
CA GLN A 59 5.26 3.06 -15.93
C GLN A 59 4.43 2.27 -14.91
N ASN A 60 3.09 2.32 -15.00
CA ASN A 60 2.21 1.55 -14.12
C ASN A 60 2.40 0.04 -14.29
N LEU A 61 2.53 -0.44 -15.54
CA LEU A 61 2.79 -1.86 -15.83
C LEU A 61 4.15 -2.35 -15.31
N GLY A 62 5.11 -1.45 -15.10
CA GLY A 62 6.38 -1.80 -14.44
C GLY A 62 6.25 -2.24 -12.98
N ALA A 63 5.05 -2.17 -12.39
CA ALA A 63 4.74 -2.67 -11.05
C ALA A 63 4.61 -4.20 -10.98
N VAL A 64 4.47 -4.89 -12.11
CA VAL A 64 4.34 -6.36 -12.16
C VAL A 64 5.63 -7.04 -12.63
N GLY A 65 5.74 -8.35 -12.42
CA GLY A 65 6.92 -9.16 -12.83
C GLY A 65 8.04 -9.22 -11.80
N TRP A 66 7.83 -8.64 -10.62
CA TRP A 66 8.69 -8.70 -9.44
C TRP A 66 7.81 -8.52 -8.20
N ASN A 67 8.34 -8.81 -7.02
CA ASN A 67 7.63 -8.63 -5.75
C ASN A 67 8.52 -7.90 -4.75
N LEU A 68 7.92 -7.01 -3.97
CA LEU A 68 8.49 -6.52 -2.72
C LEU A 68 8.81 -7.71 -1.80
N THR A 69 9.90 -7.61 -1.04
CA THR A 69 10.22 -8.64 -0.04
C THR A 69 9.24 -8.56 1.14
N PRO A 70 9.09 -9.64 1.94
CA PRO A 70 8.28 -9.60 3.16
C PRO A 70 8.64 -8.45 4.11
N GLU A 71 9.92 -8.12 4.21
CA GLU A 71 10.43 -7.02 5.05
C GLU A 71 10.03 -5.65 4.50
N GLN A 72 10.06 -5.47 3.18
CA GLN A 72 9.61 -4.25 2.52
C GLN A 72 8.10 -4.07 2.67
N VAL A 73 7.33 -5.14 2.49
CA VAL A 73 5.87 -5.13 2.72
C VAL A 73 5.57 -4.78 4.19
N ALA A 74 6.26 -5.41 5.14
CA ALA A 74 6.08 -5.14 6.57
C ALA A 74 6.39 -3.66 6.92
N ARG A 75 7.42 -3.07 6.32
CA ARG A 75 7.76 -1.65 6.53
C ARG A 75 6.65 -0.72 6.04
N LEU A 76 6.11 -0.98 4.85
CA LEU A 76 5.01 -0.21 4.28
C LEU A 76 3.71 -0.40 5.10
N ASP A 77 3.45 -1.61 5.59
CA ASP A 77 2.32 -1.90 6.48
C ASP A 77 2.42 -1.10 7.79
N VAL A 78 3.60 -1.05 8.40
CA VAL A 78 3.83 -0.27 9.63
C VAL A 78 3.65 1.23 9.38
N ALA A 79 4.26 1.75 8.31
CA ALA A 79 4.19 3.17 7.96
C ALA A 79 2.74 3.62 7.64
N SER A 80 1.94 2.76 7.01
CA SER A 80 0.55 3.04 6.63
C SER A 80 -0.49 2.66 7.69
N THR A 81 -0.09 2.05 8.81
CA THR A 81 -1.03 1.64 9.86
C THR A 81 -1.73 2.84 10.49
N THR A 82 -3.04 2.74 10.63
CA THR A 82 -3.92 3.70 11.32
C THR A 82 -4.69 3.02 12.44
N THR A 83 -5.13 3.82 13.42
CA THR A 83 -6.01 3.32 14.48
C THR A 83 -7.34 2.89 13.87
N LEU A 84 -7.70 1.62 14.08
CA LEU A 84 -8.96 1.09 13.59
C LEU A 84 -10.15 1.77 14.28
N ALA A 85 -11.23 1.97 13.55
CA ALA A 85 -12.48 2.46 14.14
C ALA A 85 -13.06 1.45 15.14
N TYR A 86 -13.89 1.92 16.07
CA TYR A 86 -14.74 1.01 16.87
C TYR A 86 -15.70 0.27 15.92
N PRO A 87 -15.95 -1.04 16.13
CA PRO A 87 -15.43 -1.88 17.21
C PRO A 87 -14.09 -2.59 16.88
N TYR A 88 -13.58 -2.42 15.68
CA TYR A 88 -12.46 -3.20 15.14
C TYR A 88 -11.16 -3.08 15.95
N PHE A 89 -10.88 -1.94 16.60
CA PHE A 89 -9.65 -1.77 17.39
C PHE A 89 -9.52 -2.78 18.53
N HIS A 90 -10.60 -3.04 19.29
CA HIS A 90 -10.57 -3.97 20.42
C HIS A 90 -10.86 -5.39 19.95
N GLN A 91 -11.59 -5.57 18.85
CA GLN A 91 -11.90 -6.88 18.30
C GLN A 91 -10.71 -7.56 17.60
N ARG A 92 -9.70 -6.81 17.13
CA ARG A 92 -8.55 -7.33 16.38
C ARG A 92 -7.81 -8.48 17.09
N GLY A 93 -7.81 -8.51 18.42
CA GLY A 93 -7.18 -9.56 19.23
C GLY A 93 -8.03 -10.81 19.47
N PHE A 94 -9.31 -10.81 19.08
CA PHE A 94 -10.25 -11.91 19.32
C PHE A 94 -10.47 -12.76 18.06
N THR A 95 -9.40 -13.32 17.50
CA THR A 95 -9.45 -14.12 16.26
C THR A 95 -10.34 -15.36 16.35
N GLU A 96 -10.55 -15.93 17.53
CA GLU A 96 -11.53 -17.02 17.74
C GLU A 96 -12.98 -16.57 17.51
N ARG A 97 -13.30 -15.31 17.81
CA ARG A 97 -14.65 -14.74 17.71
C ARG A 97 -14.85 -13.94 16.42
N ASN A 98 -13.77 -13.41 15.86
CA ASN A 98 -13.75 -12.66 14.60
C ASN A 98 -12.58 -13.15 13.73
N PRO A 99 -12.70 -14.35 13.12
CA PRO A 99 -11.66 -14.90 12.28
C PRO A 99 -11.45 -14.06 11.02
N SER A 100 -10.21 -13.99 10.54
CA SER A 100 -9.90 -13.33 9.27
C SER A 100 -10.63 -14.04 8.12
N PRO A 101 -11.28 -13.31 7.19
CA PRO A 101 -11.91 -13.90 6.02
C PRO A 101 -10.90 -14.45 5.01
N VAL A 102 -9.62 -14.12 5.18
CA VAL A 102 -8.49 -14.63 4.42
C VAL A 102 -7.56 -15.44 5.32
N ARG A 103 -7.08 -16.57 4.79
CA ARG A 103 -6.09 -17.44 5.46
C ARG A 103 -4.70 -16.84 5.39
#